data_AF-A0A5Q4EM46-F1
#
_entry.id   AF-A0A5Q4EM46-F1
#
_cell.length_a   1.000
_cell.length_b   1.000
_cell.length_c   1.000
_cell.angle_alpha   90.00
_cell.angle_beta   90.00
_cell.angle_gamma   90.00
#
_symmetry.space_group_name_H-M   'P 1'
#
loop_
_entity.id
_entity.type
_entity.pdbx_description
1 polymer ?
#
loop_
_entity_poly.entity_id
_entity_poly.type
_entity_poly.pdbx_seq_one_letter_code
_entity_poly.pdbx_strand_id
1 'polypeptide(L)'
;MRIVSPQTQHGTGLNLAVGLNGPLMVRDVEVEGFAFGVRTGNAINSVTLEHVTVRNQGAAGWLNIQQVASARRFVSEQENAIPALINGSNKGAAQHWFGTVTLLDCEFTTTHPDGAPYAIEAVGNTIAHDITINGYDNAALAKRAGFLGGQETPIPLEGPGIVRWLKSYRVNNNTPFFETALFSVPDPSPIGLEILETPDVPWDDPAEWVNLADFAAGDGVTDDTGAFQAAIDSMKPGGVNHGKTTLLVPHGSAFRIIGEVEISGPVRRIIGTKGRIRGEGVGRLRIVDSPDQDAPILRIERLSGFASQFFLEHASSRTVAVVNTTGVRFIGAGAGDLFIEDIVGGFHHFQQSGQRIWARQFNAENEGTKIVNDGAMLWMLGVKTEKFGTILETRKDGVSELYGGLVYRVDLTAADDAPMFVIDNARTFITGVGEYDPTQNQTRQYENIVRETRGADQMTAGKSFFPETGRHNGSTVVTHYRSETNALGDLNGDGSVGSADLAILLGSWGPCPSVQRSCIADLTGDGAVGSADLGILLGLWGSGSD
;
A
#
# COMPACT_ATOMS: atom_id res chain seq x y z
N MET A 1 -2.95 5.09 -21.89
CA MET A 1 -1.99 4.86 -23.01
C MET A 1 -2.25 3.48 -23.61
N ARG A 2 -2.14 3.28 -24.94
CA ARG A 2 -2.31 1.95 -25.57
C ARG A 2 -1.06 1.54 -26.36
N ILE A 3 -0.53 0.34 -26.08
CA ILE A 3 0.69 -0.24 -26.67
C ILE A 3 0.27 -1.48 -27.47
N VAL A 4 0.37 -1.44 -28.79
CA VAL A 4 -0.11 -2.53 -29.66
C VAL A 4 1.02 -3.03 -30.56
N SER A 5 1.18 -4.35 -30.65
CA SER A 5 2.06 -4.99 -31.62
C SER A 5 1.29 -5.33 -32.91
N PRO A 6 1.78 -4.93 -34.09
CA PRO A 6 1.24 -5.38 -35.38
C PRO A 6 1.77 -6.77 -35.81
N GLN A 7 2.73 -7.33 -35.09
CA GLN A 7 3.37 -8.62 -35.38
C GLN A 7 2.95 -9.68 -34.34
N THR A 8 2.80 -10.92 -34.79
CA THR A 8 2.27 -12.06 -34.01
C THR A 8 3.10 -12.35 -32.77
N GLN A 9 2.65 -11.91 -31.59
CA GLN A 9 2.94 -12.55 -30.31
C GLN A 9 4.44 -12.72 -29.96
N HIS A 10 5.28 -11.76 -30.36
CA HIS A 10 6.70 -11.72 -30.00
C HIS A 10 7.00 -10.53 -29.08
N GLY A 11 8.11 -10.60 -28.35
CA GLY A 11 8.60 -9.50 -27.51
C GLY A 11 7.76 -9.21 -26.27
N THR A 12 7.98 -8.03 -25.68
CA THR A 12 7.29 -7.56 -24.48
C THR A 12 6.72 -6.17 -24.74
N GLY A 13 5.45 -5.95 -24.41
CA GLY A 13 4.83 -4.63 -24.60
C GLY A 13 5.34 -3.60 -23.60
N LEU A 14 5.17 -3.86 -22.30
CA LEU A 14 5.72 -3.04 -21.22
C LEU A 14 6.84 -3.78 -20.49
N ASN A 15 8.08 -3.42 -20.77
CA ASN A 15 9.26 -4.05 -20.18
C ASN A 15 9.87 -3.22 -19.04
N LEU A 16 9.55 -3.61 -17.81
CA LEU A 16 10.06 -3.05 -16.54
C LEU A 16 11.13 -3.95 -15.90
N ALA A 17 11.74 -4.86 -16.66
CA ALA A 17 12.74 -5.80 -16.16
C ALA A 17 14.20 -5.38 -16.43
N VAL A 18 14.43 -4.18 -16.96
CA VAL A 18 15.78 -3.70 -17.33
C VAL A 18 16.33 -2.76 -16.25
N GLY A 19 17.37 -3.19 -15.53
CA GLY A 19 18.07 -2.34 -14.55
C GLY A 19 17.28 -2.07 -13.26
N LEU A 20 17.60 -0.96 -12.60
CA LEU A 20 16.98 -0.53 -11.35
C LEU A 20 15.69 0.24 -11.64
N ASN A 21 14.61 -0.46 -11.99
CA ASN A 21 13.31 0.19 -12.20
C ASN A 21 12.58 0.39 -10.88
N GLY A 22 11.95 1.55 -10.76
CA GLY A 22 11.15 1.95 -9.61
C GLY A 22 11.91 2.86 -8.63
N PRO A 23 11.26 3.27 -7.53
CA PRO A 23 9.87 2.99 -7.23
C PRO A 23 9.00 3.73 -8.25
N LEU A 24 7.97 3.08 -8.76
CA LEU A 24 7.16 3.64 -9.83
C LEU A 24 5.72 3.14 -9.76
N MET A 25 4.82 3.96 -10.30
CA MET A 25 3.46 3.58 -10.63
C MET A 25 3.29 3.47 -12.15
N VAL A 26 2.59 2.43 -12.59
CA VAL A 26 2.01 2.36 -13.94
C VAL A 26 0.51 2.39 -13.80
N ARG A 27 -0.12 3.36 -14.46
CA ARG A 27 -1.56 3.59 -14.38
C ARG A 27 -2.17 3.76 -15.77
N ASP A 28 -3.37 3.23 -15.99
CA ASP A 28 -4.19 3.46 -17.19
C ASP A 28 -3.46 3.08 -18.50
N VAL A 29 -2.89 1.87 -18.52
CA VAL A 29 -2.13 1.32 -19.66
C VAL A 29 -2.81 0.08 -20.22
N GLU A 30 -3.00 0.06 -21.54
CA GLU A 30 -3.42 -1.12 -22.28
C GLU A 30 -2.27 -1.67 -23.14
N VAL A 31 -2.09 -2.98 -23.15
CA VAL A 31 -1.06 -3.67 -23.95
C VAL A 31 -1.68 -4.82 -24.74
N GLU A 32 -1.37 -4.92 -26.03
CA GLU A 32 -1.99 -5.93 -26.91
C GLU A 32 -1.00 -6.55 -27.90
N GLY A 33 -1.06 -7.87 -28.05
CA GLY A 33 -0.43 -8.59 -29.16
C GLY A 33 1.05 -8.97 -29.02
N PHE A 34 1.64 -8.91 -27.82
CA PHE A 34 3.05 -9.28 -27.57
C PHE A 34 3.16 -10.72 -27.06
N ALA A 35 4.38 -11.24 -26.85
CA ALA A 35 4.53 -12.51 -26.13
C ALA A 35 4.16 -12.32 -24.65
N PHE A 36 4.67 -11.25 -24.05
CA PHE A 36 4.35 -10.83 -22.69
C PHE A 36 3.76 -9.42 -22.71
N GLY A 37 2.57 -9.25 -22.13
CA GLY A 37 1.96 -7.91 -22.01
C GLY A 37 2.82 -7.01 -21.12
N VAL A 38 3.01 -7.44 -19.87
CA VAL A 38 3.91 -6.80 -18.90
C VAL A 38 5.04 -7.74 -18.53
N ARG A 39 6.26 -7.21 -18.41
CA ARG A 39 7.38 -7.93 -17.80
C ARG A 39 8.00 -7.09 -16.70
N THR A 40 8.06 -7.62 -15.50
CA THR A 40 8.74 -7.01 -14.35
C THR A 40 9.93 -7.87 -13.95
N GLY A 41 11.03 -7.23 -13.53
CA GLY A 41 12.19 -7.96 -13.05
C GLY A 41 13.23 -7.13 -12.32
N ASN A 42 14.23 -7.82 -11.77
CA ASN A 42 15.13 -7.31 -10.72
C ASN A 42 14.38 -7.15 -9.38
N ALA A 43 15.06 -6.92 -8.27
CA ALA A 43 14.43 -7.02 -6.93
C ALA A 43 14.46 -5.71 -6.15
N ILE A 44 14.65 -4.61 -6.86
CA ILE A 44 14.96 -3.31 -6.28
C ILE A 44 13.81 -2.37 -6.59
N ASN A 45 13.54 -1.47 -5.64
CA ASN A 45 12.64 -0.34 -5.69
C ASN A 45 11.12 -0.57 -5.85
N SER A 46 10.66 -1.76 -6.20
CA SER A 46 9.24 -2.14 -6.36
C SER A 46 8.47 -1.47 -7.50
N VAL A 47 7.37 -2.11 -7.89
CA VAL A 47 6.48 -1.68 -8.98
C VAL A 47 5.03 -1.72 -8.50
N THR A 48 4.30 -0.62 -8.68
CA THR A 48 2.85 -0.57 -8.45
C THR A 48 2.12 -0.46 -9.79
N LEU A 49 1.14 -1.32 -10.04
CA LEU A 49 0.30 -1.31 -11.25
C LEU A 49 -1.15 -1.01 -10.84
N GLU A 50 -1.82 -0.09 -11.53
CA GLU A 50 -3.26 0.12 -11.35
C GLU A 50 -3.96 0.37 -12.70
N HIS A 51 -5.13 -0.22 -12.93
CA HIS A 51 -5.87 -0.08 -14.22
C HIS A 51 -5.01 -0.45 -15.44
N VAL A 52 -4.36 -1.61 -15.37
CA VAL A 52 -3.54 -2.13 -16.48
C VAL A 52 -4.28 -3.27 -17.15
N THR A 53 -4.51 -3.15 -18.46
CA THR A 53 -5.16 -4.21 -19.24
C THR A 53 -4.22 -4.84 -20.26
N VAL A 54 -4.15 -6.16 -20.30
CA VAL A 54 -3.34 -6.90 -21.27
C VAL A 54 -4.21 -7.83 -22.11
N ARG A 55 -4.10 -7.72 -23.44
CA ARG A 55 -4.95 -8.45 -24.40
C ARG A 55 -4.17 -9.30 -25.39
N ASN A 56 -4.68 -10.49 -25.68
CA ASN A 56 -4.22 -11.33 -26.79
C ASN A 56 -2.69 -11.52 -26.88
N GLN A 57 -2.07 -11.80 -25.74
CA GLN A 57 -0.65 -12.10 -25.61
C GLN A 57 -0.36 -13.54 -26.06
N GLY A 58 0.90 -13.84 -26.34
CA GLY A 58 1.36 -15.15 -26.84
C GLY A 58 1.90 -16.11 -25.81
N ALA A 59 2.33 -15.63 -24.64
CA ALA A 59 2.97 -16.44 -23.61
C ALA A 59 2.40 -16.21 -22.21
N ALA A 60 2.23 -14.95 -21.80
CA ALA A 60 1.49 -14.59 -20.59
C ALA A 60 1.02 -13.14 -20.62
N GLY A 61 -0.04 -12.83 -19.88
CA GLY A 61 -0.43 -11.45 -19.60
C GLY A 61 0.69 -10.67 -18.91
N TRP A 62 1.23 -11.25 -17.83
CA TRP A 62 2.31 -10.69 -17.03
C TRP A 62 3.35 -11.75 -16.66
N LEU A 63 4.63 -11.47 -16.94
CA LEU A 63 5.78 -12.22 -16.42
C LEU A 63 6.52 -11.41 -15.34
N ASN A 64 6.51 -11.90 -14.10
CA ASN A 64 7.28 -11.36 -12.99
C ASN A 64 8.48 -12.24 -12.64
N ILE A 65 9.68 -11.66 -12.58
CA ILE A 65 10.90 -12.36 -12.15
C ILE A 65 11.63 -11.52 -11.10
N GLN A 66 11.50 -11.89 -9.81
CA GLN A 66 12.15 -11.25 -8.65
C GLN A 66 11.64 -9.88 -8.20
N GLN A 67 10.79 -9.20 -8.96
CA GLN A 67 10.24 -7.93 -8.50
C GLN A 67 9.27 -8.13 -7.34
N VAL A 68 9.28 -7.14 -6.44
CA VAL A 68 8.19 -6.94 -5.49
C VAL A 68 7.20 -6.01 -6.16
N ALA A 69 6.03 -6.54 -6.49
CA ALA A 69 5.03 -5.81 -7.25
C ALA A 69 3.66 -5.88 -6.58
N SER A 70 2.96 -4.75 -6.57
CA SER A 70 1.56 -4.66 -6.15
C SER A 70 0.72 -4.27 -7.37
N ALA A 71 -0.42 -4.92 -7.56
CA ALA A 71 -1.32 -4.62 -8.65
C ALA A 71 -2.76 -4.53 -8.16
N ARG A 72 -3.47 -3.47 -8.58
CA ARG A 72 -4.92 -3.37 -8.43
C ARG A 72 -5.59 -3.18 -9.79
N ARG A 73 -6.74 -3.82 -10.04
CA ARG A 73 -7.42 -3.71 -11.36
C ARG A 73 -6.48 -4.01 -12.53
N PHE A 74 -5.67 -5.06 -12.35
CA PHE A 74 -4.94 -5.66 -13.46
C PHE A 74 -5.87 -6.63 -14.18
N VAL A 75 -6.14 -6.38 -15.45
CA VAL A 75 -7.08 -7.14 -16.28
C VAL A 75 -6.30 -7.88 -17.35
N SER A 76 -6.49 -9.20 -17.45
CA SER A 76 -5.92 -10.03 -18.52
C SER A 76 -7.04 -10.70 -19.29
N GLU A 77 -7.21 -10.31 -20.56
CA GLU A 77 -8.21 -10.85 -21.48
C GLU A 77 -7.49 -11.58 -22.62
N GLN A 78 -7.57 -12.91 -22.67
CA GLN A 78 -6.80 -13.71 -23.63
C GLN A 78 -7.70 -14.59 -24.51
N GLU A 79 -7.56 -14.52 -25.82
CA GLU A 79 -8.12 -15.53 -26.72
C GLU A 79 -7.31 -16.84 -26.73
N ASN A 80 -6.04 -16.77 -26.31
CA ASN A 80 -5.14 -17.93 -26.25
C ASN A 80 -5.23 -18.64 -24.90
N ALA A 81 -4.91 -19.93 -24.91
CA ALA A 81 -4.82 -20.77 -23.72
C ALA A 81 -3.50 -20.52 -22.95
N ILE A 82 -3.31 -19.30 -22.42
CA ILE A 82 -2.10 -18.87 -21.71
C ILE A 82 -2.42 -18.35 -20.30
N PRO A 83 -1.46 -18.38 -19.36
CA PRO A 83 -1.65 -17.77 -18.04
C PRO A 83 -1.79 -16.25 -18.11
N ALA A 84 -2.60 -15.69 -17.21
CA ALA A 84 -2.66 -14.26 -16.97
C ALA A 84 -1.38 -13.75 -16.26
N LEU A 85 -0.85 -14.53 -15.31
CA LEU A 85 0.36 -14.20 -14.55
C LEU A 85 1.30 -15.41 -14.45
N ILE A 86 2.59 -15.17 -14.66
CA ILE A 86 3.68 -16.06 -14.29
C ILE A 86 4.55 -15.31 -13.27
N ASN A 87 4.56 -15.76 -12.01
CA ASN A 87 5.47 -15.24 -10.98
C ASN A 87 6.60 -16.23 -10.68
N GLY A 88 7.73 -15.98 -11.32
CA GLY A 88 8.98 -16.73 -11.18
C GLY A 88 9.53 -17.25 -12.52
N SER A 89 10.66 -17.94 -12.44
CA SER A 89 11.41 -18.40 -13.61
C SER A 89 11.61 -19.91 -13.66
N ASN A 90 11.67 -20.39 -14.91
CA ASN A 90 12.16 -21.65 -15.48
C ASN A 90 11.79 -22.98 -14.79
N LYS A 91 11.07 -23.82 -15.55
CA LYS A 91 10.82 -25.23 -15.25
C LYS A 91 12.16 -25.99 -15.22
N GLY A 92 12.49 -26.63 -14.09
CA GLY A 92 13.59 -27.61 -13.99
C GLY A 92 15.01 -27.07 -13.83
N ALA A 93 15.22 -25.78 -13.54
CA ALA A 93 16.55 -25.24 -13.24
C ALA A 93 16.92 -25.43 -11.75
N ALA A 94 18.21 -25.63 -11.45
CA ALA A 94 18.71 -25.84 -10.08
C ALA A 94 18.58 -24.62 -9.14
N GLN A 95 18.34 -23.42 -9.71
CA GLN A 95 18.08 -22.17 -8.99
C GLN A 95 16.82 -21.53 -9.56
N HIS A 96 15.90 -21.14 -8.68
CA HIS A 96 14.64 -20.50 -9.05
C HIS A 96 14.66 -19.03 -8.64
N TRP A 97 14.40 -18.15 -9.60
CA TRP A 97 14.25 -16.72 -9.36
C TRP A 97 12.77 -16.37 -9.36
N PHE A 98 12.29 -15.80 -8.26
CA PHE A 98 10.91 -15.39 -8.10
C PHE A 98 10.82 -14.16 -7.19
N GLY A 99 9.71 -13.44 -7.26
CA GLY A 99 9.47 -12.24 -6.45
C GLY A 99 8.17 -12.36 -5.65
N THR A 100 7.78 -11.25 -5.02
CA THR A 100 6.50 -11.12 -4.31
C THR A 100 5.52 -10.34 -5.18
N VAL A 101 4.34 -10.89 -5.43
CA VAL A 101 3.27 -10.23 -6.18
C VAL A 101 2.02 -10.16 -5.32
N THR A 102 1.48 -8.96 -5.10
CA THR A 102 0.20 -8.73 -4.41
C THR A 102 -0.83 -8.28 -5.44
N LEU A 103 -1.96 -8.98 -5.51
CA LEU A 103 -3.08 -8.72 -6.42
C LEU A 103 -4.31 -8.31 -5.62
N LEU A 104 -4.99 -7.27 -6.06
CA LEU A 104 -6.23 -6.75 -5.48
C LEU A 104 -7.21 -6.38 -6.60
N ASP A 105 -8.48 -6.76 -6.52
CA ASP A 105 -9.48 -6.42 -7.54
C ASP A 105 -9.03 -6.75 -8.99
N CYS A 106 -8.39 -7.90 -9.21
CA CYS A 106 -7.85 -8.30 -10.53
C CYS A 106 -8.79 -9.24 -11.28
N GLU A 107 -8.78 -9.18 -12.61
CA GLU A 107 -9.65 -9.98 -13.47
C GLU A 107 -8.87 -10.74 -14.54
N PHE A 108 -9.00 -12.07 -14.55
CA PHE A 108 -8.31 -12.96 -15.48
C PHE A 108 -9.31 -13.77 -16.28
N THR A 109 -9.39 -13.51 -17.58
CA THR A 109 -10.31 -14.19 -18.49
C THR A 109 -9.55 -14.80 -19.66
N THR A 110 -9.87 -16.04 -20.01
CA THR A 110 -9.57 -16.61 -21.32
C THR A 110 -10.85 -17.04 -22.04
N THR A 111 -10.90 -16.80 -23.35
CA THR A 111 -12.02 -17.20 -24.22
C THR A 111 -11.64 -18.33 -25.18
N HIS A 112 -10.48 -18.96 -24.96
CA HIS A 112 -10.05 -20.12 -25.74
C HIS A 112 -11.11 -21.23 -25.66
N PRO A 113 -11.52 -21.88 -26.77
CA PRO A 113 -12.61 -22.87 -26.77
C PRO A 113 -12.40 -24.05 -25.81
N ASP A 114 -11.15 -24.48 -25.65
CA ASP A 114 -10.76 -25.56 -24.73
C ASP A 114 -10.38 -25.04 -23.32
N GLY A 115 -10.55 -23.74 -23.06
CA GLY A 115 -10.06 -23.07 -21.86
C GLY A 115 -8.54 -23.04 -21.77
N ALA A 116 -8.03 -22.77 -20.57
CA ALA A 116 -6.61 -22.87 -20.23
C ALA A 116 -6.44 -23.56 -18.87
N PRO A 117 -5.34 -24.31 -18.65
CA PRO A 117 -5.22 -25.16 -17.47
C PRO A 117 -5.15 -24.40 -16.14
N TYR A 118 -4.66 -23.15 -16.13
CA TYR A 118 -4.57 -22.30 -14.94
C TYR A 118 -4.37 -20.82 -15.28
N ALA A 119 -4.92 -19.92 -14.45
CA ALA A 119 -4.74 -18.47 -14.65
C ALA A 119 -3.38 -17.97 -14.16
N ILE A 120 -2.88 -18.51 -13.05
CA ILE A 120 -1.63 -18.07 -12.42
C ILE A 120 -0.62 -19.23 -12.37
N GLU A 121 0.57 -19.05 -12.93
CA GLU A 121 1.72 -19.91 -12.62
C GLU A 121 2.53 -19.27 -11.48
N ALA A 122 2.54 -19.89 -10.30
CA ALA A 122 3.23 -19.34 -9.15
C ALA A 122 4.35 -20.26 -8.66
N VAL A 123 5.59 -19.83 -8.94
CA VAL A 123 6.82 -20.35 -8.32
C VAL A 123 7.14 -19.56 -7.05
N GLY A 124 6.94 -18.24 -7.10
CA GLY A 124 7.15 -17.32 -5.98
C GLY A 124 5.94 -17.01 -5.12
N ASN A 125 6.11 -15.99 -4.29
CA ASN A 125 5.08 -15.53 -3.38
C ASN A 125 4.06 -14.72 -4.16
N THR A 126 2.84 -15.24 -4.28
CA THR A 126 1.73 -14.44 -4.82
C THR A 126 0.66 -14.39 -3.74
N ILE A 127 0.08 -13.20 -3.57
CA ILE A 127 -1.02 -12.96 -2.65
C ILE A 127 -2.13 -12.33 -3.48
N ALA A 128 -3.34 -12.83 -3.35
CA ALA A 128 -4.48 -12.32 -4.10
C ALA A 128 -5.68 -12.07 -3.20
N HIS A 129 -6.29 -10.90 -3.37
CA HIS A 129 -7.54 -10.49 -2.75
C HIS A 129 -8.52 -10.08 -3.84
N ASP A 130 -9.75 -10.57 -3.74
CA ASP A 130 -10.87 -10.14 -4.59
C ASP A 130 -10.57 -10.27 -6.09
N ILE A 131 -10.09 -11.45 -6.52
CA ILE A 131 -9.78 -11.74 -7.93
C ILE A 131 -10.86 -12.59 -8.60
N THR A 132 -11.23 -12.21 -9.82
CA THR A 132 -12.17 -12.94 -10.68
C THR A 132 -11.42 -13.71 -11.76
N ILE A 133 -11.73 -15.00 -11.93
CA ILE A 133 -11.09 -15.89 -12.91
C ILE A 133 -12.17 -16.59 -13.75
N ASN A 134 -12.07 -16.48 -15.08
CA ASN A 134 -13.02 -17.07 -16.03
C ASN A 134 -12.30 -17.80 -17.18
N GLY A 135 -12.80 -18.97 -17.57
CA GLY A 135 -12.28 -19.76 -18.69
C GLY A 135 -11.05 -20.63 -18.38
N TYR A 136 -10.64 -20.70 -17.11
CA TYR A 136 -9.52 -21.54 -16.66
C TYR A 136 -9.99 -22.76 -15.87
N ASP A 137 -9.31 -23.89 -16.00
CA ASP A 137 -9.62 -25.12 -15.23
C ASP A 137 -9.27 -24.97 -13.75
N ASN A 138 -8.21 -24.20 -13.45
CA ASN A 138 -7.68 -23.98 -12.11
C ASN A 138 -7.38 -22.50 -11.89
N ALA A 139 -7.45 -22.04 -10.64
CA ALA A 139 -7.03 -20.68 -10.30
C ALA A 139 -5.51 -20.51 -10.52
N ALA A 140 -4.74 -21.49 -10.05
CA ALA A 140 -3.29 -21.43 -10.10
C ALA A 140 -2.65 -22.81 -10.29
N LEU A 141 -1.46 -22.83 -10.84
CA LEU A 141 -0.53 -23.94 -10.75
C LEU A 141 0.58 -23.57 -9.76
N ALA A 142 0.53 -24.19 -8.59
CA ALA A 142 1.55 -24.03 -7.58
C ALA A 142 2.73 -24.98 -7.87
N LYS A 143 3.90 -24.41 -8.16
CA LYS A 143 5.15 -25.16 -8.27
C LYS A 143 5.99 -25.05 -7.01
N ARG A 144 6.41 -26.19 -6.45
CA ARG A 144 7.46 -26.20 -5.42
C ARG A 144 8.81 -26.27 -6.13
N ALA A 145 9.55 -25.19 -6.08
CA ALA A 145 10.95 -25.18 -6.46
C ALA A 145 11.75 -25.96 -5.41
N GLY A 146 12.41 -27.04 -5.80
CA GLY A 146 13.22 -27.84 -4.89
C GLY A 146 14.41 -28.48 -5.58
N PHE A 147 15.54 -28.53 -4.87
CA PHE A 147 16.71 -29.37 -5.18
C PHE A 147 16.38 -30.88 -5.30
N LEU A 148 15.14 -31.30 -5.04
CA LEU A 148 14.66 -32.68 -4.92
C LEU A 148 13.42 -32.98 -5.81
N GLY A 149 13.29 -32.35 -6.98
CA GLY A 149 12.24 -32.70 -7.96
C GLY A 149 10.82 -32.39 -7.50
N GLY A 150 10.52 -31.10 -7.26
CA GLY A 150 9.25 -30.68 -6.67
C GLY A 150 8.00 -31.01 -7.48
N GLN A 151 6.91 -31.31 -6.76
CA GLN A 151 5.59 -31.58 -7.35
C GLN A 151 4.90 -30.28 -7.78
N GLU A 152 4.24 -30.33 -8.94
CA GLU A 152 3.28 -29.33 -9.36
C GLU A 152 1.92 -29.64 -8.70
N THR A 153 1.24 -28.63 -8.19
CA THR A 153 -0.05 -28.78 -7.50
C THR A 153 -1.05 -27.80 -8.10
N PRO A 154 -2.02 -28.28 -8.88
CA PRO A 154 -3.13 -27.46 -9.32
C PRO A 154 -3.94 -26.98 -8.10
N ILE A 155 -4.39 -25.74 -8.14
CA ILE A 155 -5.24 -25.14 -7.13
C ILE A 155 -6.58 -24.87 -7.77
N PRO A 156 -7.65 -25.58 -7.34
CA PRO A 156 -8.95 -25.50 -8.00
C PRO A 156 -9.57 -24.12 -7.84
N LEU A 157 -10.59 -23.84 -8.65
CA LEU A 157 -11.48 -22.71 -8.43
C LEU A 157 -12.38 -23.02 -7.23
N GLU A 158 -12.24 -22.28 -6.13
CA GLU A 158 -13.17 -22.36 -5.00
C GLU A 158 -14.33 -21.37 -5.24
N GLY A 159 -15.42 -21.85 -5.87
CA GLY A 159 -16.61 -21.03 -6.14
C GLY A 159 -16.45 -19.97 -7.26
N PRO A 160 -17.52 -19.24 -7.60
CA PRO A 160 -17.47 -18.21 -8.64
C PRO A 160 -16.73 -16.95 -8.17
N GLY A 161 -15.57 -16.67 -8.78
CA GLY A 161 -15.09 -15.30 -8.98
C GLY A 161 -14.37 -14.58 -7.82
N ILE A 162 -14.05 -15.24 -6.70
CA ILE A 162 -13.21 -14.69 -5.62
C ILE A 162 -12.23 -15.76 -5.15
N VAL A 163 -10.96 -15.67 -5.56
CA VAL A 163 -9.90 -16.56 -5.05
C VAL A 163 -8.98 -15.76 -4.12
N ARG A 164 -9.24 -15.80 -2.82
CA ARG A 164 -8.27 -15.30 -1.83
C ARG A 164 -7.15 -16.33 -1.73
N TRP A 165 -5.99 -15.97 -2.24
CA TRP A 165 -4.90 -16.92 -2.44
C TRP A 165 -3.64 -16.48 -1.72
N LEU A 166 -3.02 -17.43 -1.04
CA LEU A 166 -1.72 -17.25 -0.45
C LEU A 166 -0.84 -18.44 -0.77
N LYS A 167 0.30 -18.18 -1.41
CA LYS A 167 1.35 -19.19 -1.49
C LYS A 167 2.69 -18.58 -1.17
N SER A 168 3.40 -19.30 -0.31
CA SER A 168 4.79 -19.09 0.04
C SER A 168 5.66 -20.24 -0.47
N TYR A 169 6.90 -19.93 -0.86
CA TYR A 169 7.93 -20.89 -1.26
C TYR A 169 8.16 -22.07 -0.26
N ARG A 170 7.80 -21.96 1.03
CA ARG A 170 8.05 -23.03 2.03
C ARG A 170 6.82 -23.65 2.70
N VAL A 171 5.61 -23.18 2.42
CA VAL A 171 4.40 -23.73 3.08
C VAL A 171 3.89 -24.92 2.27
N ASN A 172 3.69 -26.06 2.92
CA ASN A 172 3.09 -27.25 2.31
C ASN A 172 1.65 -26.94 1.85
N ASN A 173 1.27 -27.51 0.72
CA ASN A 173 -0.06 -27.44 0.13
C ASN A 173 -1.16 -27.79 1.14
N ASN A 174 -2.31 -27.12 1.04
CA ASN A 174 -3.55 -27.33 1.80
C ASN A 174 -3.67 -26.72 3.20
N THR A 175 -2.86 -25.74 3.59
CA THR A 175 -3.24 -24.93 4.76
C THR A 175 -4.04 -23.71 4.33
N PRO A 176 -5.39 -23.70 4.51
CA PRO A 176 -6.16 -22.47 4.41
C PRO A 176 -5.56 -21.48 5.42
N PHE A 177 -5.60 -20.19 5.08
CA PHE A 177 -5.36 -19.02 5.93
C PHE A 177 -4.68 -19.32 7.29
N PHE A 178 -3.35 -19.31 7.38
CA PHE A 178 -2.76 -19.04 8.69
C PHE A 178 -2.83 -17.53 8.88
N GLU A 179 -3.93 -17.14 9.50
CA GLU A 179 -4.29 -15.81 9.92
C GLU A 179 -3.28 -15.45 11.00
N THR A 180 -2.22 -14.75 10.62
CA THR A 180 -1.25 -14.27 11.59
C THR A 180 -1.85 -13.05 12.27
N ALA A 181 -2.50 -13.27 13.41
CA ALA A 181 -2.95 -12.23 14.33
C ALA A 181 -2.33 -12.51 15.70
N LEU A 182 -1.84 -11.48 16.39
CA LEU A 182 -1.25 -11.64 17.73
C LEU A 182 -2.31 -11.93 18.80
N PHE A 183 -3.51 -11.41 18.59
CA PHE A 183 -4.67 -11.64 19.43
C PHE A 183 -5.81 -12.18 18.56
N SER A 184 -6.73 -12.92 19.16
CA SER A 184 -7.91 -13.45 18.48
C SER A 184 -8.66 -12.35 17.72
N VAL A 185 -9.07 -12.67 16.49
CA VAL A 185 -9.89 -11.81 15.62
C VAL A 185 -11.07 -12.65 15.10
N PRO A 186 -12.31 -12.13 15.08
CA PRO A 186 -13.47 -12.89 14.61
C PRO A 186 -13.44 -13.17 13.11
N ASP A 187 -12.99 -12.17 12.33
CA ASP A 187 -12.80 -12.26 10.89
C ASP A 187 -11.40 -11.72 10.52
N PRO A 188 -10.53 -12.57 9.96
CA PRO A 188 -9.19 -12.19 9.54
C PRO A 188 -9.15 -11.66 8.10
N SER A 189 -10.31 -11.50 7.47
CA SER A 189 -10.44 -10.79 6.20
C SER A 189 -9.87 -9.38 6.27
N PRO A 190 -9.58 -8.76 5.11
CA PRO A 190 -9.43 -7.31 5.07
C PRO A 190 -10.59 -6.61 5.78
N ILE A 191 -10.29 -5.45 6.37
CA ILE A 191 -11.26 -4.57 7.02
C ILE A 191 -12.36 -4.16 6.02
N GLY A 192 -11.99 -4.06 4.74
CA GLY A 192 -12.89 -3.67 3.67
C GLY A 192 -13.07 -2.15 3.60
N LEU A 193 -11.97 -1.40 3.80
CA LEU A 193 -12.00 0.03 3.60
C LEU A 193 -12.44 0.36 2.16
N GLU A 194 -13.30 1.37 2.02
CA GLU A 194 -13.69 1.86 0.71
C GLU A 194 -12.46 2.30 -0.09
N ILE A 195 -12.35 1.85 -1.34
CA ILE A 195 -11.23 2.21 -2.22
C ILE A 195 -11.71 3.24 -3.24
N LEU A 196 -11.33 4.51 -3.04
CA LEU A 196 -11.66 5.60 -3.95
C LEU A 196 -10.53 5.88 -4.94
N GLU A 197 -10.90 6.19 -6.19
CA GLU A 197 -9.97 6.63 -7.23
C GLU A 197 -9.46 8.05 -6.98
N THR A 198 -8.20 8.31 -7.31
CA THR A 198 -7.63 9.66 -7.24
C THR A 198 -8.40 10.61 -8.15
N PRO A 199 -9.03 11.67 -7.64
CA PRO A 199 -9.82 12.57 -8.47
C PRO A 199 -8.93 13.42 -9.39
N ASP A 200 -9.41 13.69 -10.60
CA ASP A 200 -8.82 14.67 -11.49
C ASP A 200 -9.65 15.96 -11.49
N VAL A 201 -9.06 17.05 -11.98
CA VAL A 201 -9.68 18.37 -12.11
C VAL A 201 -9.55 18.91 -13.54
N PRO A 202 -10.51 19.69 -14.04
CA PRO A 202 -10.45 20.24 -15.39
C PRO A 202 -9.17 21.04 -15.65
N TRP A 203 -8.63 20.90 -16.86
CA TRP A 203 -7.52 21.71 -17.36
C TRP A 203 -7.99 23.11 -17.77
N ASP A 204 -7.34 24.14 -17.23
CA ASP A 204 -7.46 25.51 -17.72
C ASP A 204 -6.56 25.70 -18.94
N ASP A 205 -6.89 26.67 -19.80
CA ASP A 205 -5.98 27.14 -20.85
C ASP A 205 -4.64 27.57 -20.22
N PRO A 206 -3.47 27.07 -20.68
CA PRO A 206 -2.17 27.49 -20.18
C PRO A 206 -1.93 29.01 -20.19
N ALA A 207 -2.60 29.77 -21.06
CA ALA A 207 -2.55 31.24 -21.06
C ALA A 207 -3.18 31.86 -19.79
N GLU A 208 -4.08 31.14 -19.12
CA GLU A 208 -4.77 31.56 -17.90
C GLU A 208 -4.07 31.09 -16.63
N TRP A 209 -2.90 30.46 -16.73
CA TRP A 209 -2.16 30.02 -15.54
C TRP A 209 -1.42 31.19 -14.92
N VAL A 210 -1.38 31.22 -13.58
CA VAL A 210 -0.54 32.16 -12.83
C VAL A 210 0.84 31.53 -12.69
N ASN A 211 1.90 32.23 -13.10
CA ASN A 211 3.25 31.73 -12.98
C ASN A 211 3.91 32.25 -11.70
N LEU A 212 4.36 31.35 -10.82
CA LEU A 212 4.99 31.73 -9.56
C LEU A 212 6.27 32.57 -9.76
N ALA A 213 6.98 32.38 -10.87
CA ALA A 213 8.18 33.16 -11.19
C ALA A 213 7.88 34.64 -11.53
N ASP A 214 6.62 35.02 -11.74
CA ASP A 214 6.24 36.43 -11.91
C ASP A 214 6.19 37.17 -10.56
N PHE A 215 6.19 36.43 -9.44
CA PHE A 215 6.10 36.96 -8.08
C PHE A 215 7.40 36.76 -7.30
N ALA A 216 8.01 35.59 -7.44
CA ALA A 216 9.10 35.10 -6.60
C ALA A 216 10.44 35.08 -7.35
N ALA A 217 11.55 35.17 -6.60
CA ALA A 217 12.89 35.15 -7.18
C ALA A 217 13.23 33.76 -7.75
N GLY A 218 12.84 32.70 -7.06
CA GLY A 218 13.02 31.33 -7.54
C GLY A 218 14.49 30.92 -7.72
N ASP A 219 15.41 31.55 -6.98
CA ASP A 219 16.86 31.35 -7.05
C ASP A 219 17.39 30.29 -6.06
N GLY A 220 16.52 29.75 -5.19
CA GLY A 220 16.83 28.77 -4.16
C GLY A 220 17.45 29.35 -2.89
N VAL A 221 17.64 30.67 -2.83
CA VAL A 221 18.35 31.40 -1.78
C VAL A 221 17.44 32.43 -1.11
N THR A 222 16.77 33.26 -1.91
CA THR A 222 15.83 34.29 -1.45
C THR A 222 14.63 33.63 -0.79
N ASP A 223 14.17 34.18 0.34
CA ASP A 223 12.93 33.72 0.96
C ASP A 223 11.74 34.15 0.10
N ASP A 224 11.18 33.18 -0.60
CA ASP A 224 10.06 33.34 -1.51
C ASP A 224 8.71 33.12 -0.80
N THR A 225 8.68 32.90 0.53
CA THR A 225 7.43 32.61 1.28
C THR A 225 6.36 33.67 1.01
N GLY A 226 6.69 34.95 1.21
CA GLY A 226 5.74 36.05 0.98
C GLY A 226 5.36 36.25 -0.48
N ALA A 227 6.29 36.01 -1.41
CA ALA A 227 6.03 36.10 -2.84
C ALA A 227 5.10 34.98 -3.33
N PHE A 228 5.26 33.77 -2.79
CA PHE A 228 4.35 32.66 -3.03
C PHE A 228 2.96 32.97 -2.47
N GLN A 229 2.87 33.47 -1.24
CA GLN A 229 1.58 33.90 -0.69
C GLN A 229 0.91 34.96 -1.57
N ALA A 230 1.67 35.95 -2.06
CA ALA A 230 1.15 36.96 -2.97
C ALA A 230 0.63 36.38 -4.30
N ALA A 231 1.26 35.32 -4.83
CA ALA A 231 0.77 34.62 -6.01
C ALA A 231 -0.59 33.96 -5.76
N ILE A 232 -0.75 33.27 -4.62
CA ILE A 232 -2.04 32.68 -4.20
C ILE A 232 -3.10 33.77 -4.00
N ASP A 233 -2.77 34.82 -3.27
CA ASP A 233 -3.70 35.91 -2.97
C ASP A 233 -4.12 36.68 -4.22
N SER A 234 -3.26 36.76 -5.23
CA SER A 234 -3.60 37.37 -6.52
C SER A 234 -4.78 36.68 -7.21
N MET A 235 -5.05 35.41 -6.92
CA MET A 235 -6.13 34.62 -7.52
C MET A 235 -7.46 34.75 -6.77
N LYS A 236 -7.43 35.22 -5.51
CA LYS A 236 -8.62 35.41 -4.66
C LYS A 236 -9.51 36.58 -5.17
N PRO A 237 -10.77 36.68 -4.72
CA PRO A 237 -11.64 37.83 -5.01
C PRO A 237 -10.94 39.18 -4.80
N GLY A 238 -10.94 40.02 -5.84
CA GLY A 238 -10.28 41.33 -5.84
C GLY A 238 -8.77 41.33 -6.17
N GLY A 239 -8.15 40.17 -6.34
CA GLY A 239 -6.77 40.04 -6.79
C GLY A 239 -6.60 40.27 -8.29
N VAL A 240 -5.36 40.57 -8.73
CA VAL A 240 -5.04 40.86 -10.14
C VAL A 240 -5.18 39.68 -11.09
N ASN A 241 -5.17 38.46 -10.56
CA ASN A 241 -5.39 37.20 -11.27
C ASN A 241 -6.74 36.56 -10.89
N HIS A 242 -7.69 37.36 -10.38
CA HIS A 242 -9.01 36.88 -10.03
C HIS A 242 -9.67 36.13 -11.20
N GLY A 243 -10.28 34.99 -10.89
CA GLY A 243 -10.93 34.10 -11.87
C GLY A 243 -10.01 33.00 -12.41
N LYS A 244 -8.69 33.11 -12.21
CA LYS A 244 -7.73 32.04 -12.53
C LYS A 244 -7.70 30.99 -11.43
N THR A 245 -7.52 29.73 -11.81
CA THR A 245 -7.60 28.59 -10.88
C THR A 245 -6.38 27.67 -10.89
N THR A 246 -5.40 27.93 -11.75
CA THR A 246 -4.16 27.13 -11.88
C THR A 246 -2.92 27.97 -11.58
N LEU A 247 -2.09 27.50 -10.64
CA LEU A 247 -0.76 28.04 -10.34
C LEU A 247 0.32 27.13 -10.92
N LEU A 248 1.24 27.70 -11.68
CA LEU A 248 2.42 27.03 -12.25
C LEU A 248 3.66 27.26 -11.35
N VAL A 249 4.34 26.17 -11.01
CA VAL A 249 5.68 26.17 -10.42
C VAL A 249 6.69 25.76 -11.51
N PRO A 250 7.36 26.73 -12.16
CA PRO A 250 8.11 26.47 -13.40
C PRO A 250 9.42 25.70 -13.17
N HIS A 251 9.84 24.98 -14.22
CA HIS A 251 11.13 24.31 -14.28
C HIS A 251 12.29 25.30 -14.16
N GLY A 252 13.43 24.85 -13.64
CA GLY A 252 14.65 25.66 -13.55
C GLY A 252 14.71 26.55 -12.31
N SER A 253 13.56 26.91 -11.73
CA SER A 253 13.46 27.67 -10.49
C SER A 253 13.49 26.79 -9.24
N ALA A 254 13.93 27.36 -8.12
CA ALA A 254 13.82 26.79 -6.78
C ALA A 254 13.27 27.85 -5.82
N PHE A 255 12.07 27.63 -5.30
CA PHE A 255 11.38 28.57 -4.42
C PHE A 255 11.64 28.18 -2.97
N ARG A 256 12.50 28.94 -2.28
CA ARG A 256 12.84 28.66 -0.88
C ARG A 256 11.75 29.24 0.01
N ILE A 257 11.12 28.38 0.81
CA ILE A 257 10.09 28.78 1.79
C ILE A 257 10.60 28.45 3.19
N ILE A 258 10.61 29.45 4.06
CA ILE A 258 11.03 29.31 5.48
C ILE A 258 9.83 29.42 6.44
N GLY A 259 8.69 29.89 5.94
CA GLY A 259 7.44 30.05 6.67
C GLY A 259 6.26 29.35 6.01
N GLU A 260 5.07 29.74 6.41
CA GLU A 260 3.82 29.17 5.92
C GLU A 260 3.32 29.90 4.67
N VAL A 261 2.87 29.12 3.69
CA VAL A 261 2.07 29.59 2.55
C VAL A 261 0.69 28.96 2.66
N GLU A 262 -0.33 29.77 2.90
CA GLU A 262 -1.73 29.34 2.96
C GLU A 262 -2.31 29.21 1.55
N ILE A 263 -2.79 28.00 1.23
CA ILE A 263 -3.48 27.68 -0.01
C ILE A 263 -4.97 27.56 0.30
N SER A 264 -5.75 28.47 -0.27
CA SER A 264 -7.20 28.52 -0.11
C SER A 264 -7.86 29.22 -1.31
N GLY A 265 -9.19 29.31 -1.29
CA GLY A 265 -10.01 29.97 -2.29
C GLY A 265 -10.04 29.22 -3.64
N PRO A 266 -9.98 29.93 -4.77
CA PRO A 266 -10.27 29.36 -6.09
C PRO A 266 -9.16 28.46 -6.65
N VAL A 267 -8.01 28.34 -5.97
CA VAL A 267 -6.89 27.51 -6.43
C VAL A 267 -7.34 26.06 -6.52
N ARG A 268 -7.50 25.56 -7.75
CA ARG A 268 -7.93 24.19 -8.06
C ARG A 268 -6.76 23.30 -8.44
N ARG A 269 -5.72 23.86 -9.06
CA ARG A 269 -4.52 23.13 -9.46
C ARG A 269 -3.24 23.91 -9.11
N ILE A 270 -2.27 23.22 -8.55
CA ILE A 270 -0.87 23.65 -8.48
C ILE A 270 -0.06 22.64 -9.28
N ILE A 271 0.53 23.07 -10.38
CA ILE A 271 1.27 22.18 -11.28
C ILE A 271 2.73 22.60 -11.37
N GLY A 272 3.63 21.65 -11.15
CA GLY A 272 5.03 21.79 -11.45
C GLY A 272 5.39 21.30 -12.84
N THR A 273 6.39 21.92 -13.45
CA THR A 273 7.13 21.30 -14.57
C THR A 273 8.48 20.81 -14.06
N LYS A 274 8.50 20.10 -12.92
CA LYS A 274 9.69 19.87 -12.07
C LYS A 274 10.26 21.16 -11.44
N GLY A 275 9.43 22.16 -11.20
CA GLY A 275 9.81 23.31 -10.38
C GLY A 275 10.05 22.88 -8.94
N ARG A 276 11.05 23.49 -8.28
CA ARG A 276 11.50 23.05 -6.96
C ARG A 276 10.90 23.87 -5.83
N ILE A 277 10.36 23.20 -4.82
CA ILE A 277 9.99 23.81 -3.53
C ILE A 277 11.04 23.42 -2.52
N ARG A 278 11.71 24.41 -1.93
CA ARG A 278 12.76 24.21 -0.92
C ARG A 278 12.26 24.64 0.44
N GLY A 279 11.66 23.71 1.18
CA GLY A 279 11.27 23.93 2.58
C GLY A 279 12.50 24.01 3.48
N GLU A 280 12.49 24.94 4.43
CA GLU A 280 13.50 25.05 5.48
C GLU A 280 12.84 25.33 6.83
N GLY A 281 13.30 24.65 7.89
CA GLY A 281 12.72 24.80 9.22
C GLY A 281 11.23 24.46 9.23
N VAL A 282 10.39 25.48 9.43
CA VAL A 282 8.93 25.36 9.50
C VAL A 282 8.22 25.58 8.15
N GLY A 283 9.00 25.76 7.07
CA GLY A 283 8.53 25.98 5.71
C GLY A 283 7.49 24.96 5.25
N ARG A 284 6.27 25.42 4.98
CA ARG A 284 5.14 24.55 4.63
C ARG A 284 4.16 25.19 3.67
N LEU A 285 3.53 24.35 2.86
CA LEU A 285 2.30 24.66 2.15
C LEU A 285 1.13 24.17 3.03
N ARG A 286 0.34 25.09 3.59
CA ARG A 286 -0.80 24.78 4.46
C ARG A 286 -2.09 25.00 3.68
N ILE A 287 -2.88 23.94 3.50
CA ILE A 287 -4.16 24.01 2.80
C ILE A 287 -5.23 24.24 3.86
N VAL A 288 -5.95 25.35 3.74
CA VAL A 288 -6.94 25.82 4.73
C VAL A 288 -8.26 26.14 4.04
N ASP A 289 -9.36 26.05 4.78
CA ASP A 289 -10.65 26.50 4.29
C ASP A 289 -10.67 28.04 4.21
N SER A 290 -11.16 28.58 3.09
CA SER A 290 -11.37 30.02 2.94
C SER A 290 -12.73 30.44 3.49
N PRO A 291 -12.87 31.67 4.02
CA PRO A 291 -14.19 32.30 4.16
C PRO A 291 -14.86 32.59 2.80
N ASP A 292 -14.09 32.64 1.71
CA ASP A 292 -14.59 32.71 0.33
C ASP A 292 -14.95 31.30 -0.20
N GLN A 293 -15.50 31.23 -1.42
CA GLN A 293 -15.77 29.93 -2.05
C GLN A 293 -14.46 29.22 -2.47
N ASP A 294 -14.15 28.11 -1.79
CA ASP A 294 -13.07 27.22 -2.16
C ASP A 294 -13.40 26.38 -3.40
N ALA A 295 -12.37 26.09 -4.22
CA ALA A 295 -12.51 25.01 -5.19
C ALA A 295 -12.64 23.66 -4.45
N PRO A 296 -13.64 22.82 -4.77
CA PRO A 296 -13.94 21.63 -3.97
C PRO A 296 -12.80 20.59 -3.93
N ILE A 297 -12.00 20.56 -5.00
CA ILE A 297 -10.82 19.70 -5.11
C ILE A 297 -9.59 20.57 -5.39
N LEU A 298 -8.51 20.35 -4.65
CA LEU A 298 -7.19 20.88 -4.93
C LEU A 298 -6.28 19.76 -5.44
N ARG A 299 -5.80 19.87 -6.68
CA ARG A 299 -4.82 18.96 -7.25
C ARG A 299 -3.43 19.58 -7.25
N ILE A 300 -2.47 18.94 -6.59
CA ILE A 300 -1.07 19.35 -6.55
C ILE A 300 -0.26 18.29 -7.28
N GLU A 301 0.46 18.68 -8.33
CA GLU A 301 1.15 17.69 -9.16
C GLU A 301 2.51 18.14 -9.66
N ARG A 302 3.42 17.18 -9.83
CA ARG A 302 4.72 17.36 -10.51
C ARG A 302 5.65 18.40 -9.87
N LEU A 303 5.50 18.61 -8.56
CA LEU A 303 6.43 19.40 -7.76
C LEU A 303 7.67 18.59 -7.40
N SER A 304 8.77 19.28 -7.12
CA SER A 304 10.01 18.65 -6.67
C SER A 304 10.53 19.28 -5.38
N GLY A 305 10.57 18.50 -4.30
CA GLY A 305 11.22 18.84 -3.03
C GLY A 305 12.58 18.17 -2.85
N PHE A 306 13.12 17.56 -3.90
CA PHE A 306 14.33 16.73 -3.82
C PHE A 306 15.51 17.52 -3.22
N ALA A 307 16.13 16.94 -2.18
CA ALA A 307 17.22 17.46 -1.31
C ALA A 307 16.87 18.29 -0.07
N SER A 308 15.70 18.96 0.02
CA SER A 308 15.33 19.75 1.21
C SER A 308 14.09 19.25 1.93
N GLN A 309 13.23 18.57 1.17
CA GLN A 309 11.86 18.24 1.54
C GLN A 309 11.03 19.49 1.90
N PHE A 310 9.70 19.38 1.93
CA PHE A 310 8.81 20.43 2.43
C PHE A 310 7.56 19.80 3.04
N PHE A 311 6.93 20.52 3.96
CA PHE A 311 5.67 20.06 4.54
C PHE A 311 4.50 20.49 3.66
N LEU A 312 3.58 19.55 3.44
CA LEU A 312 2.25 19.80 2.91
C LEU A 312 1.27 19.42 4.02
N GLU A 313 0.66 20.44 4.60
CA GLU A 313 -0.32 20.29 5.68
C GLU A 313 -1.72 20.45 5.12
N HIS A 314 -2.52 19.39 5.18
CA HIS A 314 -3.91 19.42 4.79
C HIS A 314 -4.77 19.68 6.04
N ALA A 315 -5.16 20.93 6.26
CA ALA A 315 -5.95 21.39 7.40
C ALA A 315 -7.35 21.89 7.00
N SER A 316 -7.83 21.50 5.81
CA SER A 316 -9.11 21.92 5.24
C SER A 316 -10.14 20.79 5.19
N SER A 317 -11.37 21.16 4.82
CA SER A 317 -12.46 20.23 4.46
C SER A 317 -12.43 19.79 2.98
N ARG A 318 -11.59 20.44 2.16
CA ARG A 318 -11.47 20.20 0.71
C ARG A 318 -10.91 18.81 0.41
N THR A 319 -11.28 18.23 -0.72
CA THR A 319 -10.55 17.06 -1.22
C THR A 319 -9.20 17.51 -1.79
N VAL A 320 -8.11 16.87 -1.38
CA VAL A 320 -6.75 17.16 -1.87
C VAL A 320 -6.19 15.94 -2.55
N ALA A 321 -5.67 16.10 -3.77
CA ALA A 321 -4.95 15.06 -4.50
C ALA A 321 -3.52 15.51 -4.79
N VAL A 322 -2.53 14.75 -4.32
CA VAL A 322 -1.10 15.02 -4.54
C VAL A 322 -0.50 13.91 -5.37
N VAL A 323 -0.03 14.26 -6.58
CA VAL A 323 0.32 13.29 -7.63
C VAL A 323 1.71 13.56 -8.22
N ASN A 324 2.49 12.52 -8.48
CA ASN A 324 3.79 12.58 -9.18
C ASN A 324 4.75 13.63 -8.59
N THR A 325 4.82 13.71 -7.26
CA THR A 325 5.53 14.76 -6.52
C THR A 325 6.61 14.15 -5.64
N THR A 326 7.77 14.81 -5.57
CA THR A 326 8.92 14.32 -4.79
C THR A 326 9.22 15.23 -3.61
N GLY A 327 9.86 14.69 -2.57
CA GLY A 327 10.33 15.43 -1.40
C GLY A 327 9.21 16.04 -0.54
N VAL A 328 8.04 15.41 -0.46
CA VAL A 328 6.93 15.92 0.36
C VAL A 328 6.86 15.20 1.72
N ARG A 329 6.51 15.93 2.77
CA ARG A 329 6.14 15.41 4.09
C ARG A 329 4.69 15.77 4.36
N PHE A 330 3.84 14.79 4.65
CA PHE A 330 2.41 15.04 4.82
C PHE A 330 2.06 15.25 6.29
N ILE A 331 1.24 16.26 6.55
CA ILE A 331 0.55 16.45 7.82
C ILE A 331 -0.96 16.45 7.52
N GLY A 332 -1.66 15.40 7.96
CA GLY A 332 -3.13 15.33 7.87
C GLY A 332 -3.76 15.94 9.12
N ALA A 333 -4.32 17.14 8.99
CA ALA A 333 -4.83 17.94 10.12
C ALA A 333 -6.27 18.45 9.90
N GLY A 334 -6.96 17.97 8.87
CA GLY A 334 -8.26 18.46 8.43
C GLY A 334 -9.23 17.32 8.13
N ALA A 335 -10.50 17.64 7.92
CA ALA A 335 -11.55 16.66 7.68
C ALA A 335 -11.64 16.20 6.21
N GLY A 336 -10.99 16.91 5.29
CA GLY A 336 -11.04 16.63 3.86
C GLY A 336 -10.28 15.36 3.47
N ASP A 337 -10.77 14.70 2.43
CA ASP A 337 -10.14 13.52 1.83
C ASP A 337 -8.76 13.85 1.26
N LEU A 338 -7.79 12.94 1.45
CA LEU A 338 -6.44 13.08 0.92
C LEU A 338 -6.06 11.88 0.02
N PHE A 339 -5.72 12.18 -1.24
CA PHE A 339 -5.23 11.22 -2.20
C PHE A 339 -3.74 11.45 -2.44
N ILE A 340 -2.94 10.40 -2.34
CA ILE A 340 -1.48 10.42 -2.48
C ILE A 340 -1.11 9.40 -3.57
N GLU A 341 -0.49 9.85 -4.66
CA GLU A 341 -0.20 8.97 -5.79
C GLU A 341 1.19 9.24 -6.39
N ASP A 342 2.01 8.20 -6.53
CA ASP A 342 3.36 8.26 -7.11
C ASP A 342 4.23 9.32 -6.43
N ILE A 343 4.46 9.11 -5.12
CA ILE A 343 5.15 10.06 -4.26
C ILE A 343 6.40 9.44 -3.67
N VAL A 344 7.47 10.22 -3.62
CA VAL A 344 8.61 9.99 -2.71
C VAL A 344 8.71 11.13 -1.71
N GLY A 345 8.85 10.79 -0.43
CA GLY A 345 8.77 11.72 0.68
C GLY A 345 9.57 11.30 1.90
N GLY A 346 9.40 12.04 2.98
CA GLY A 346 10.03 11.76 4.27
C GLY A 346 9.04 11.14 5.26
N PHE A 347 8.99 11.72 6.45
CA PHE A 347 8.00 11.40 7.49
C PHE A 347 6.60 11.89 7.11
N HIS A 348 5.58 11.08 7.37
CA HIS A 348 4.17 11.38 7.15
C HIS A 348 3.36 11.14 8.42
N HIS A 349 2.54 12.12 8.82
CA HIS A 349 1.74 12.06 10.04
C HIS A 349 0.31 12.51 9.78
N PHE A 350 -0.62 11.59 9.94
CA PHE A 350 -2.04 11.83 9.81
C PHE A 350 -2.63 11.91 11.20
N GLN A 351 -2.80 13.13 11.69
CA GLN A 351 -3.11 13.45 13.09
C GLN A 351 -4.58 13.78 13.36
N GLN A 352 -5.39 13.92 12.30
CA GLN A 352 -6.80 14.20 12.41
C GLN A 352 -7.61 12.90 12.42
N SER A 353 -8.26 12.63 13.55
CA SER A 353 -9.19 11.51 13.65
C SER A 353 -10.33 11.66 12.64
N GLY A 354 -10.67 10.56 11.97
CA GLY A 354 -11.72 10.49 10.95
C GLY A 354 -11.33 11.00 9.56
N GLN A 355 -10.13 11.58 9.37
CA GLN A 355 -9.67 11.93 8.02
C GLN A 355 -9.52 10.66 7.17
N ARG A 356 -9.87 10.72 5.88
CA ARG A 356 -9.76 9.57 4.96
C ARG A 356 -8.64 9.78 3.95
N ILE A 357 -7.78 8.78 3.84
CA ILE A 357 -6.55 8.86 3.06
C ILE A 357 -6.39 7.61 2.19
N TRP A 358 -6.09 7.83 0.91
CA TRP A 358 -5.74 6.78 -0.05
C TRP A 358 -4.36 7.04 -0.62
N ALA A 359 -3.44 6.09 -0.46
CA ALA A 359 -2.08 6.19 -0.96
C ALA A 359 -1.74 5.06 -1.93
N ARG A 360 -1.15 5.42 -3.08
CA ARG A 360 -0.73 4.49 -4.15
C ARG A 360 0.69 4.79 -4.53
N GLN A 361 1.54 3.77 -4.62
CA GLN A 361 2.98 3.95 -4.83
C GLN A 361 3.49 4.99 -3.80
N PHE A 362 3.51 4.58 -2.54
CA PHE A 362 3.81 5.49 -1.44
C PHE A 362 5.23 5.25 -0.94
N ASN A 363 6.18 6.06 -1.41
CA ASN A 363 7.58 5.94 -1.02
C ASN A 363 7.93 6.87 0.15
N ALA A 364 7.98 6.31 1.37
CA ALA A 364 8.33 7.04 2.59
C ALA A 364 9.79 6.76 2.99
N GLU A 365 10.68 7.74 2.83
CA GLU A 365 12.12 7.61 3.08
C GLU A 365 12.53 8.48 4.27
N ASN A 366 12.49 7.87 5.47
CA ASN A 366 12.86 8.53 6.73
C ASN A 366 13.59 7.55 7.67
N GLU A 367 14.43 8.06 8.56
CA GLU A 367 14.98 7.29 9.69
C GLU A 367 13.95 7.22 10.83
N GLY A 368 13.86 6.09 11.51
CA GLY A 368 12.85 5.87 12.54
C GLY A 368 11.45 5.68 11.93
N THR A 369 10.40 6.10 12.64
CA THR A 369 9.03 5.96 12.16
C THR A 369 8.79 6.75 10.88
N LYS A 370 8.07 6.15 9.91
CA LYS A 370 7.90 6.72 8.57
C LYS A 370 6.49 7.22 8.34
N ILE A 371 5.50 6.42 8.68
CA ILE A 371 4.08 6.74 8.54
C ILE A 371 3.41 6.56 9.90
N VAL A 372 2.73 7.61 10.37
CA VAL A 372 1.94 7.60 11.60
C VAL A 372 0.49 7.91 11.26
N ASN A 373 -0.41 7.01 11.63
CA ASN A 373 -1.85 7.16 11.55
C ASN A 373 -2.43 7.28 12.97
N ASP A 374 -2.84 8.49 13.37
CA ASP A 374 -3.45 8.81 14.67
C ASP A 374 -4.96 8.99 14.51
N GLY A 375 -5.70 7.90 14.36
CA GLY A 375 -7.17 7.93 14.30
C GLY A 375 -7.76 8.19 12.91
N ALA A 376 -6.95 8.28 11.85
CA ALA A 376 -7.43 8.42 10.49
C ALA A 376 -7.75 7.05 9.84
N MET A 377 -8.46 7.09 8.72
CA MET A 377 -8.60 5.96 7.81
C MET A 377 -7.49 6.05 6.75
N LEU A 378 -6.65 5.03 6.65
CA LEU A 378 -5.49 4.99 5.76
C LEU A 378 -5.49 3.71 4.91
N TRP A 379 -5.81 3.84 3.64
CA TRP A 379 -5.69 2.75 2.66
C TRP A 379 -4.43 2.93 1.80
N MET A 380 -3.64 1.86 1.63
CA MET A 380 -2.36 1.91 0.93
C MET A 380 -2.15 0.74 -0.05
N LEU A 381 -1.66 1.04 -1.24
CA LEU A 381 -1.22 0.06 -2.25
C LEU A 381 0.23 0.34 -2.68
N GLY A 382 1.11 -0.64 -2.45
CA GLY A 382 2.51 -0.57 -2.89
C GLY A 382 3.32 0.49 -2.15
N VAL A 383 3.57 0.27 -0.86
CA VAL A 383 4.52 1.10 -0.10
C VAL A 383 5.95 0.76 -0.50
N LYS A 384 6.81 1.76 -0.66
CA LYS A 384 8.26 1.57 -0.69
C LYS A 384 8.87 2.34 0.46
N THR A 385 9.92 1.80 1.06
CA THR A 385 10.71 2.55 2.04
C THR A 385 12.17 2.14 1.97
N GLU A 386 13.04 3.02 2.48
CA GLU A 386 14.42 2.69 2.85
C GLU A 386 14.76 3.08 4.29
N LYS A 387 15.91 2.61 4.77
CA LYS A 387 16.45 2.84 6.13
C LYS A 387 15.66 2.17 7.25
N PHE A 388 16.32 1.96 8.39
CA PHE A 388 15.72 1.28 9.54
C PHE A 388 14.65 2.14 10.24
N GLY A 389 13.65 1.49 10.83
CA GLY A 389 12.63 2.07 11.71
C GLY A 389 11.23 1.50 11.49
N THR A 390 10.25 1.98 12.25
CA THR A 390 8.83 1.58 12.08
C THR A 390 8.28 2.10 10.76
N ILE A 391 7.71 1.24 9.91
CA ILE A 391 7.16 1.65 8.62
C ILE A 391 5.82 2.33 8.81
N LEU A 392 4.92 1.68 9.55
CA LEU A 392 3.59 2.16 9.87
C LEU A 392 3.33 1.97 11.36
N GLU A 393 2.95 3.07 12.00
CA GLU A 393 2.36 3.10 13.33
C GLU A 393 0.90 3.52 13.18
N THR A 394 -0.04 2.65 13.57
CA THR A 394 -1.47 2.97 13.64
C THR A 394 -1.89 3.02 15.10
N ARG A 395 -2.49 4.12 15.54
CA ARG A 395 -2.92 4.31 16.93
C ARG A 395 -4.19 5.14 17.05
N LYS A 396 -4.72 5.27 18.28
CA LYS A 396 -5.91 6.09 18.61
C LYS A 396 -7.13 5.74 17.76
N ASP A 397 -7.47 4.46 17.70
CA ASP A 397 -8.58 3.91 16.91
C ASP A 397 -8.45 4.12 15.39
N GLY A 398 -7.24 4.47 14.93
CA GLY A 398 -6.91 4.56 13.52
C GLY A 398 -7.14 3.22 12.81
N VAL A 399 -7.46 3.30 11.53
CA VAL A 399 -7.73 2.14 10.69
C VAL A 399 -6.81 2.18 9.49
N SER A 400 -5.95 1.16 9.35
CA SER A 400 -5.00 1.08 8.23
C SER A 400 -5.16 -0.22 7.44
N GLU A 401 -5.15 -0.13 6.12
CA GLU A 401 -4.97 -1.29 5.23
C GLU A 401 -3.76 -1.10 4.32
N LEU A 402 -2.87 -2.10 4.26
CA LEU A 402 -1.66 -2.09 3.44
C LEU A 402 -1.61 -3.31 2.51
N TYR A 403 -1.69 -3.06 1.20
CA TYR A 403 -1.59 -4.06 0.14
C TYR A 403 -0.26 -3.97 -0.58
N GLY A 404 0.65 -4.83 -0.16
CA GLY A 404 1.97 -5.01 -0.74
C GLY A 404 2.92 -3.82 -0.53
N GLY A 405 4.21 -4.13 -0.56
CA GLY A 405 5.24 -3.12 -0.44
C GLY A 405 6.64 -3.70 -0.36
N LEU A 406 7.63 -2.84 -0.55
CA LEU A 406 9.04 -3.20 -0.47
C LEU A 406 9.75 -2.40 0.61
N VAL A 407 10.42 -3.13 1.49
CA VAL A 407 11.28 -2.58 2.53
C VAL A 407 12.73 -2.77 2.11
N TYR A 408 13.40 -1.66 1.83
CA TYR A 408 14.80 -1.63 1.38
C TYR A 408 15.75 -1.27 2.52
N ARG A 409 16.72 -2.12 2.84
CA ARG A 409 17.65 -1.89 3.97
C ARG A 409 19.02 -1.46 3.46
N VAL A 410 19.45 -0.22 3.78
CA VAL A 410 20.76 0.32 3.36
C VAL A 410 21.68 0.73 4.51
N ASP A 411 21.13 1.26 5.62
CA ASP A 411 21.93 1.80 6.73
C ASP A 411 21.77 0.93 7.99
N LEU A 412 22.92 0.50 8.57
CA LEU A 412 23.01 -0.59 9.56
C LEU A 412 23.88 -0.25 10.77
N THR A 413 24.00 1.03 11.13
CA THR A 413 24.93 1.44 12.19
C THR A 413 24.35 1.35 13.61
N ALA A 414 23.12 0.87 13.80
CA ALA A 414 22.54 0.63 15.11
C ALA A 414 21.79 -0.70 15.16
N ALA A 415 21.96 -1.44 16.26
CA ALA A 415 20.99 -2.45 16.66
C ALA A 415 19.74 -1.69 17.10
N ASP A 416 18.79 -1.55 16.19
CA ASP A 416 17.48 -0.99 16.46
C ASP A 416 16.50 -2.18 16.54
N ASP A 417 15.77 -2.28 17.65
CA ASP A 417 14.80 -3.33 17.93
C ASP A 417 13.36 -2.88 17.58
N ALA A 418 13.22 -1.73 16.92
CA ALA A 418 11.94 -1.21 16.46
C ALA A 418 11.18 -2.24 15.61
N PRO A 419 9.90 -2.54 15.96
CA PRO A 419 9.02 -3.34 15.13
C PRO A 419 8.82 -2.70 13.76
N MET A 420 8.70 -3.52 12.70
CA MET A 420 8.35 -3.04 11.37
C MET A 420 6.98 -2.33 11.35
N PHE A 421 6.03 -2.86 12.12
CA PHE A 421 4.67 -2.34 12.28
C PHE A 421 4.33 -2.22 13.76
N VAL A 422 3.75 -1.08 14.13
CA VAL A 422 3.22 -0.83 15.47
C VAL A 422 1.73 -0.57 15.37
N ILE A 423 0.95 -1.31 16.15
CA ILE A 423 -0.50 -1.19 16.20
C ILE A 423 -0.88 -0.98 17.65
N ASP A 424 -1.36 0.20 18.00
CA ASP A 424 -1.62 0.58 19.39
C ASP A 424 -3.06 1.03 19.56
N ASN A 425 -3.91 0.14 20.08
CA ASN A 425 -5.35 0.38 20.22
C ASN A 425 -5.95 0.85 18.90
N ALA A 426 -5.74 0.07 17.84
CA ALA A 426 -6.06 0.42 16.48
C ALA A 426 -6.36 -0.81 15.63
N ARG A 427 -6.97 -0.60 14.46
CA ARG A 427 -7.27 -1.67 13.50
C ARG A 427 -6.29 -1.60 12.36
N THR A 428 -5.69 -2.73 12.01
CA THR A 428 -4.75 -2.76 10.89
C THR A 428 -4.81 -4.09 10.14
N PHE A 429 -4.80 -3.99 8.81
CA PHE A 429 -4.63 -5.11 7.90
C PHE A 429 -3.37 -4.91 7.05
N ILE A 430 -2.48 -5.91 6.99
CA ILE A 430 -1.25 -5.83 6.20
C ILE A 430 -1.06 -7.12 5.42
N THR A 431 -0.73 -7.01 4.13
CA THR A 431 -0.45 -8.18 3.30
C THR A 431 0.61 -7.92 2.24
N GLY A 432 1.32 -8.97 1.83
CA GLY A 432 2.25 -8.97 0.71
C GLY A 432 3.46 -8.04 0.81
N VAL A 433 3.93 -7.75 2.03
CA VAL A 433 5.12 -6.90 2.24
C VAL A 433 6.38 -7.75 2.07
N GLY A 434 7.26 -7.32 1.16
CA GLY A 434 8.56 -7.92 0.89
C GLY A 434 9.70 -7.13 1.52
N GLU A 435 10.71 -7.84 2.03
CA GLU A 435 11.96 -7.27 2.51
C GLU A 435 13.09 -7.58 1.50
N TYR A 436 13.91 -6.57 1.22
CA TYR A 436 15.11 -6.70 0.41
C TYR A 436 16.35 -6.20 1.15
N ASP A 437 17.36 -7.06 1.22
CA ASP A 437 18.72 -6.73 1.67
C ASP A 437 19.70 -6.98 0.51
N PRO A 438 20.36 -5.93 -0.03
CA PRO A 438 21.32 -6.07 -1.12
C PRO A 438 22.54 -6.93 -0.76
N THR A 439 22.83 -7.12 0.53
CA THR A 439 23.99 -7.88 1.02
C THR A 439 23.70 -9.34 1.32
N GLN A 440 22.43 -9.75 1.23
CA GLN A 440 21.95 -11.10 1.56
C GLN A 440 22.41 -11.61 2.93
N ASN A 441 22.68 -10.72 3.88
CA ASN A 441 23.20 -11.10 5.19
C ASN A 441 22.04 -11.21 6.17
N GLN A 442 21.80 -12.44 6.64
CA GLN A 442 20.64 -12.79 7.48
C GLN A 442 20.61 -12.03 8.81
N THR A 443 21.73 -11.51 9.31
CA THR A 443 21.77 -10.71 10.55
C THR A 443 21.24 -9.27 10.37
N ARG A 444 20.73 -8.93 9.18
CA ARG A 444 20.32 -7.58 8.78
C ARG A 444 18.84 -7.50 8.44
N GLN A 445 18.04 -8.44 8.93
CA GLN A 445 16.58 -8.50 8.70
C GLN A 445 15.80 -7.98 9.90
N TYR A 446 14.55 -7.55 9.71
CA TYR A 446 13.69 -7.23 10.87
C TYR A 446 13.47 -8.49 11.70
N GLU A 447 13.88 -8.44 12.95
CA GLU A 447 13.59 -9.49 13.92
C GLU A 447 12.17 -9.32 14.46
N ASN A 448 11.79 -8.10 14.85
CA ASN A 448 10.44 -7.73 15.28
C ASN A 448 9.64 -7.20 14.08
N ILE A 449 8.57 -7.91 13.70
CA ILE A 449 7.75 -7.55 12.55
C ILE A 449 6.53 -6.75 13.00
N VAL A 450 5.73 -7.27 13.92
CA VAL A 450 4.54 -6.58 14.42
C VAL A 450 4.59 -6.48 15.93
N ARG A 451 4.30 -5.29 16.47
CA ARG A 451 3.94 -5.11 17.87
C ARG A 451 2.51 -4.61 17.92
N GLU A 452 1.67 -5.32 18.66
CA GLU A 452 0.27 -4.96 18.86
C GLU A 452 0.01 -4.73 20.35
N THR A 453 -0.62 -3.60 20.67
CA THR A 453 -1.10 -3.23 22.00
C THR A 453 -2.63 -3.14 21.97
N ARG A 454 -3.30 -3.82 22.91
CA ARG A 454 -4.74 -3.74 23.17
C ARG A 454 -4.96 -3.44 24.64
N GLY A 455 -5.44 -2.24 24.97
CA GLY A 455 -5.53 -1.76 26.34
C GLY A 455 -4.17 -1.78 27.04
N ALA A 456 -4.06 -2.61 28.09
CA ALA A 456 -2.83 -2.78 28.86
C ALA A 456 -1.94 -3.92 28.33
N ASP A 457 -2.44 -4.77 27.43
CA ASP A 457 -1.75 -5.94 26.92
C ASP A 457 -0.94 -5.61 25.67
N GLN A 458 0.27 -6.14 25.59
CA GLN A 458 1.17 -5.93 24.46
C GLN A 458 1.84 -7.24 24.05
N MET A 459 1.79 -7.53 22.76
CA MET A 459 2.48 -8.68 22.15
C MET A 459 3.40 -8.22 21.02
N THR A 460 4.43 -9.01 20.73
CA THR A 460 5.33 -8.74 19.60
C THR A 460 5.60 -10.05 18.86
N ALA A 461 5.30 -10.06 17.56
CA ALA A 461 5.59 -11.14 16.65
C ALA A 461 6.90 -10.86 15.91
N GLY A 462 7.81 -11.84 15.98
CA GLY A 462 9.02 -11.83 15.19
C GLY A 462 8.86 -12.49 13.82
N LYS A 463 9.94 -12.51 13.03
CA LYS A 463 9.92 -13.06 11.66
C LYS A 463 9.47 -14.51 11.55
N SER A 464 9.75 -15.34 12.56
CA SER A 464 9.35 -16.75 12.62
C SER A 464 7.83 -16.96 12.79
N PHE A 465 7.10 -15.93 13.25
CA PHE A 465 5.65 -15.96 13.34
C PHE A 465 5.00 -16.00 11.95
N PHE A 466 5.62 -15.35 10.98
CA PHE A 466 5.15 -15.34 9.60
C PHE A 466 5.75 -16.53 8.84
N PRO A 467 4.98 -17.17 7.95
CA PRO A 467 5.50 -18.29 7.17
C PRO A 467 6.75 -17.87 6.39
N GLU A 468 7.89 -18.53 6.61
CA GLU A 468 9.13 -18.18 5.90
C GLU A 468 8.96 -18.33 4.38
N THR A 469 9.14 -17.25 3.62
CA THR A 469 8.89 -17.25 2.18
C THR A 469 10.18 -17.10 1.34
N GLY A 470 11.07 -18.09 1.43
CA GLY A 470 12.22 -18.22 0.52
C GLY A 470 13.36 -17.21 0.73
N ARG A 471 14.55 -17.57 0.22
CA ARG A 471 15.85 -16.90 0.50
C ARG A 471 16.39 -16.06 -0.66
N HIS A 472 15.56 -15.68 -1.63
CA HIS A 472 16.03 -14.98 -2.81
C HIS A 472 15.10 -13.81 -3.15
N ASN A 473 15.63 -12.60 -3.00
CA ASN A 473 15.18 -11.33 -3.59
C ASN A 473 13.67 -11.02 -3.46
N GLY A 474 13.31 -10.30 -2.40
CA GLY A 474 11.92 -9.95 -2.06
C GLY A 474 11.25 -11.01 -1.22
N SER A 475 11.88 -11.41 -0.10
CA SER A 475 11.28 -12.34 0.86
C SER A 475 10.04 -11.69 1.45
N THR A 476 8.86 -12.28 1.24
CA THR A 476 7.65 -11.84 1.92
C THR A 476 7.85 -12.01 3.43
N VAL A 477 7.75 -10.90 4.15
CA VAL A 477 7.89 -10.82 5.61
C VAL A 477 6.56 -10.69 6.30
N VAL A 478 5.59 -10.02 5.67
CA VAL A 478 4.20 -10.04 6.10
C VAL A 478 3.37 -10.59 4.96
N THR A 479 2.92 -11.80 5.18
CA THR A 479 2.14 -12.56 4.21
C THR A 479 0.66 -12.20 4.33
N HIS A 480 0.18 -12.00 5.56
CA HIS A 480 -1.17 -11.56 5.91
C HIS A 480 -1.14 -11.16 7.40
N TYR A 481 -1.86 -10.13 7.82
CA TYR A 481 -1.97 -9.77 9.24
C TYR A 481 -3.26 -9.00 9.47
N ARG A 482 -3.99 -9.33 10.54
CA ARG A 482 -5.19 -8.60 10.98
C ARG A 482 -5.08 -8.32 12.47
N SER A 483 -5.29 -7.06 12.83
CA SER A 483 -5.51 -6.59 14.20
C SER A 483 -6.87 -5.91 14.28
N GLU A 484 -7.63 -6.17 15.33
CA GLU A 484 -8.89 -5.51 15.65
C GLU A 484 -8.78 -4.69 16.94
N THR A 485 -9.61 -3.66 17.06
CA THR A 485 -9.76 -2.85 18.28
C THR A 485 -10.63 -3.53 19.32
N ASN A 486 -11.15 -4.73 19.04
CA ASN A 486 -11.97 -5.45 19.99
C ASN A 486 -11.20 -5.51 21.30
N ALA A 487 -11.81 -4.91 22.33
CA ALA A 487 -11.40 -5.14 23.70
C ALA A 487 -11.22 -6.64 23.87
N LEU A 488 -10.21 -7.07 24.62
CA LEU A 488 -9.84 -8.48 24.76
C LEU A 488 -11.05 -9.39 25.14
N GLY A 489 -12.19 -8.85 25.57
CA GLY A 489 -13.44 -9.56 25.84
C GLY A 489 -14.59 -9.42 24.81
N ASP A 490 -14.45 -8.66 23.71
CA ASP A 490 -15.48 -8.55 22.66
C ASP A 490 -15.28 -9.70 21.66
N LEU A 491 -15.81 -10.84 22.06
CA LEU A 491 -15.70 -12.12 21.38
C LEU A 491 -16.59 -12.20 20.14
N ASN A 492 -17.65 -11.39 20.09
CA ASN A 492 -18.61 -11.38 18.99
C ASN A 492 -18.32 -10.29 17.94
N GLY A 493 -17.50 -9.29 18.29
CA GLY A 493 -17.06 -8.21 17.41
C GLY A 493 -18.08 -7.11 17.19
N ASP A 494 -19.05 -6.94 18.09
CA ASP A 494 -20.02 -5.85 18.03
C ASP A 494 -19.48 -4.53 18.61
N GLY A 495 -18.23 -4.52 19.06
CA GLY A 495 -17.57 -3.37 19.64
C GLY A 495 -17.95 -3.13 21.09
N SER A 496 -18.56 -4.08 21.80
CA SER A 496 -18.89 -3.95 23.23
C SER A 496 -18.76 -5.27 23.97
N VAL A 497 -18.04 -5.29 25.09
CA VAL A 497 -17.97 -6.50 25.94
C VAL A 497 -19.24 -6.62 26.77
N GLY A 498 -20.07 -7.61 26.46
CA GLY A 498 -21.36 -7.79 27.10
C GLY A 498 -21.80 -9.24 27.27
N SER A 499 -23.10 -9.42 27.42
CA SER A 499 -23.71 -10.74 27.65
C SER A 499 -23.58 -11.68 26.47
N ALA A 500 -23.49 -11.14 25.25
CA ALA A 500 -23.23 -11.92 24.04
C ALA A 500 -21.84 -12.57 24.10
N ASP A 501 -20.81 -11.83 24.53
CA ASP A 501 -19.45 -12.34 24.65
C ASP A 501 -19.33 -13.32 25.80
N LEU A 502 -19.97 -13.03 26.94
CA LEU A 502 -20.02 -13.97 28.06
C LEU A 502 -20.62 -15.32 27.65
N ALA A 503 -21.66 -15.31 26.81
CA ALA A 503 -22.26 -16.54 26.32
C ALA A 503 -21.30 -17.33 25.43
N ILE A 504 -20.51 -16.65 24.59
CA ILE A 504 -19.47 -17.28 23.75
C ILE A 504 -18.36 -17.88 24.63
N LEU A 505 -17.92 -17.16 25.66
CA LEU A 505 -16.88 -17.62 26.58
C LEU A 505 -17.32 -18.86 27.34
N LEU A 506 -18.50 -18.81 27.96
CA LEU A 506 -19.04 -19.94 28.71
C LEU A 506 -19.35 -21.14 27.81
N GLY A 507 -19.75 -20.91 26.56
CA GLY A 507 -19.95 -21.95 25.55
C GLY A 507 -18.67 -22.66 25.13
N SER A 508 -17.50 -22.06 25.38
CA SER A 508 -16.18 -22.55 24.98
C SER A 508 -15.36 -23.13 26.14
N TRP A 509 -15.97 -23.28 27.33
CA TRP A 509 -15.27 -23.66 28.57
C TRP A 509 -14.54 -25.01 28.46
N GLY A 510 -13.26 -25.03 28.82
CA GLY A 510 -12.40 -26.22 28.78
C GLY A 510 -11.18 -26.08 27.88
N PRO A 511 -10.42 -27.16 27.66
CA PRO A 511 -9.20 -27.13 26.85
C PRO A 511 -9.50 -26.77 25.39
N CYS A 512 -8.67 -25.90 24.83
CA CYS A 512 -8.81 -25.48 23.44
C CYS A 512 -8.44 -26.61 22.46
N PRO A 513 -9.13 -26.74 21.32
CA PRO A 513 -8.77 -27.71 20.28
C PRO A 513 -7.36 -27.45 19.74
N SER A 514 -6.60 -28.51 19.41
CA SER A 514 -5.23 -28.42 18.89
C SER A 514 -5.10 -27.77 17.50
N VAL A 515 -6.22 -27.41 16.88
CA VAL A 515 -6.26 -26.62 15.64
C VAL A 515 -6.57 -25.18 16.04
N GLN A 516 -5.57 -24.32 15.90
CA GLN A 516 -5.42 -22.97 16.47
C GLN A 516 -6.49 -21.92 16.12
N ARG A 517 -7.64 -22.32 15.54
CA ARG A 517 -8.69 -21.42 15.03
C ARG A 517 -10.00 -21.40 15.82
N SER A 518 -10.12 -22.08 16.95
CA SER A 518 -11.46 -22.33 17.53
C SER A 518 -11.62 -21.98 19.00
N CYS A 519 -10.72 -21.18 19.57
CA CYS A 519 -10.78 -20.82 20.98
C CYS A 519 -10.69 -19.31 21.20
N ILE A 520 -11.57 -18.56 20.53
CA ILE A 520 -11.65 -17.10 20.67
C ILE A 520 -11.86 -16.64 22.12
N ALA A 521 -12.36 -17.54 22.97
CA ALA A 521 -12.63 -17.33 24.38
C ALA A 521 -11.44 -17.60 25.32
N ASP A 522 -10.30 -18.10 24.83
CA ASP A 522 -9.05 -18.21 25.60
C ASP A 522 -8.35 -16.86 25.53
N LEU A 523 -8.67 -16.01 26.50
CA LEU A 523 -8.21 -14.64 26.60
C LEU A 523 -6.82 -14.54 27.25
N THR A 524 -6.40 -15.57 27.97
CA THR A 524 -5.08 -15.66 28.58
C THR A 524 -4.01 -16.25 27.64
N GLY A 525 -4.43 -16.97 26.60
CA GLY A 525 -3.56 -17.66 25.65
C GLY A 525 -2.87 -18.89 26.24
N ASP A 526 -3.41 -19.46 27.32
CA ASP A 526 -2.80 -20.59 28.03
C ASP A 526 -3.19 -21.97 27.48
N GLY A 527 -4.06 -22.00 26.46
CA GLY A 527 -4.54 -23.19 25.79
C GLY A 527 -5.81 -23.78 26.38
N ALA A 528 -6.49 -23.09 27.31
CA ALA A 528 -7.80 -23.48 27.85
C ALA A 528 -8.68 -22.27 28.19
N VAL A 529 -10.00 -22.40 28.01
CA VAL A 529 -10.98 -21.42 28.49
C VAL A 529 -11.41 -21.79 29.90
N GLY A 530 -11.17 -20.90 30.85
CA GLY A 530 -11.47 -21.12 32.25
C GLY A 530 -11.83 -19.85 33.02
N SER A 531 -11.72 -19.95 34.34
CA SER A 531 -12.07 -18.85 35.24
C SER A 531 -11.18 -17.62 35.09
N ALA A 532 -9.96 -17.80 34.58
CA ALA A 532 -9.04 -16.70 34.32
C ALA A 532 -9.55 -15.84 33.14
N ASP A 533 -9.97 -16.47 32.05
CA ASP A 533 -10.56 -15.80 30.89
C ASP A 533 -11.89 -15.14 31.23
N LEU A 534 -12.73 -15.82 32.03
CA LEU A 534 -13.97 -15.22 32.55
C LEU A 534 -13.68 -13.96 33.38
N GLY A 535 -12.62 -13.99 34.19
CA GLY A 535 -12.18 -12.84 34.97
C GLY A 535 -11.77 -11.66 34.08
N ILE A 536 -11.08 -11.93 32.97
CA ILE A 536 -10.72 -10.91 31.96
C ILE A 536 -11.97 -10.34 31.31
N LEU A 537 -12.88 -11.19 30.83
CA LEU A 537 -14.11 -10.75 30.14
C LEU A 537 -14.99 -9.88 31.05
N LEU A 538 -15.23 -10.32 32.30
CA LEU A 538 -16.01 -9.54 33.26
C LEU A 538 -15.31 -8.25 33.69
N GLY A 539 -13.97 -8.24 33.73
CA GLY A 539 -13.18 -7.03 33.99
C GLY A 539 -13.30 -5.99 32.88
N LEU A 540 -13.63 -6.42 31.66
CA LEU A 540 -13.81 -5.58 30.48
C LEU A 540 -15.29 -5.24 30.21
N TRP A 541 -16.22 -5.64 31.09
CA TRP A 541 -17.65 -5.47 30.87
C TRP A 541 -18.05 -4.01 30.61
N GLY A 542 -18.73 -3.77 29.49
CA GLY A 542 -19.17 -2.44 29.05
C GLY A 542 -18.09 -1.59 28.37
N SER A 543 -16.85 -2.08 28.25
CA SER A 543 -15.83 -1.41 27.43
C SER A 543 -16.23 -1.47 25.95
N GLY A 544 -16.16 -0.33 25.26
CA GLY A 544 -16.61 -0.20 23.86
C GLY A 544 -17.78 0.79 23.61
N SER A 545 -18.33 1.40 24.66
CA SER A 545 -19.30 2.48 24.56
C SER A 545 -18.82 3.74 25.28
N ASP A 546 -17.94 4.49 24.62
CA ASP A 546 -17.73 5.93 24.86
C ASP A 546 -17.22 6.63 23.58
#